data_AF-A0A660UUC0-F1
#
_entry.id   AF-A0A660UUC0-F1
#
_cell.length_a   1.000
_cell.length_b   1.000
_cell.length_c   1.000
_cell.angle_alpha   90.00
_cell.angle_beta   90.00
_cell.angle_gamma   90.00
#
_symmetry.space_group_name_H-M   'P 1'
#
loop_
_entity.id
_entity.type
_entity.pdbx_description
1 polymer ?
#
loop_
_entity_poly.entity_id
_entity_poly.type
_entity_poly.pdbx_seq_one_letter_code
_entity_poly.pdbx_strand_id
1 'polypeptide(L)' 'MVFVCLLFFALTIVIWCKIFSKAGYSWALGLLMLVPIANLVMMLVLAFSDWPVHRELRSLKQQGAPPG' A
#
# COMPACT_ATOMS: atom_id res chain seq x y z
N MET A 1 -6.47 12.00 -26.64
CA MET A 1 -6.02 12.59 -25.36
C MET A 1 -6.86 12.10 -24.17
N VAL A 2 -8.18 12.34 -24.12
CA VAL A 2 -9.02 11.95 -22.97
C VAL A 2 -8.97 10.45 -22.63
N PHE A 3 -9.01 9.57 -23.64
CA PHE A 3 -8.90 8.11 -23.45
C PHE A 3 -7.57 7.67 -22.83
N VAL A 4 -6.47 8.33 -23.22
CA VAL A 4 -5.13 8.03 -22.69
C VAL A 4 -5.04 8.47 -21.23
N CYS A 5 -5.61 9.64 -20.89
CA CYS A 5 -5.68 10.11 -19.50
C CYS A 5 -6.48 9.15 -18.62
N LEU A 6 -7.64 8.67 -19.07
CA LEU A 6 -8.46 7.70 -18.34
C LEU A 6 -7.73 6.37 -18.11
N LEU A 7 -7.04 5.86 -19.13
CA LEU A 7 -6.27 4.63 -19.02
C LEU A 7 -5.13 4.77 -18.01
N PHE A 8 -4.41 5.89 -18.06
CA PHE A 8 -3.33 6.17 -17.12
C PHE A 8 -3.85 6.24 -15.68
N PHE A 9 -4.97 6.93 -15.47
CA PHE A 9 -5.59 7.08 -14.17
C PHE A 9 -6.02 5.73 -13.58
N ALA A 10 -6.68 4.89 -14.37
CA ALA A 10 -7.08 3.54 -13.99
C ALA A 10 -5.87 2.66 -13.64
N LEU A 11 -4.79 2.73 -14.42
CA LEU A 11 -3.55 2.01 -14.13
C LEU A 11 -2.92 2.45 -12.81
N THR A 12 -2.84 3.77 -12.54
CA THR A 12 -2.35 4.26 -11.24
C THR A 12 -3.20 3.73 -10.09
N ILE A 13 -4.53 3.75 -10.19
CA ILE A 13 -5.42 3.23 -9.15
C ILE A 13 -5.15 1.74 -8.89
N VAL A 14 -5.04 0.94 -9.95
CA VAL A 14 -4.77 -0.50 -9.83
C VAL A 14 -3.39 -0.78 -9.21
N ILE A 15 -2.36 -0.03 -9.62
CA ILE A 15 -1.01 -0.15 -9.07
C ILE A 15 -1.03 0.16 -7.58
N TRP A 16 -1.65 1.26 -7.17
CA TRP A 16 -1.76 1.63 -5.77
C TRP A 16 -2.54 0.59 -4.96
N CYS A 17 -3.63 0.04 -5.51
CA CYS A 17 -4.43 -0.99 -4.85
C CYS A 17 -3.60 -2.26 -4.62
N LYS A 18 -2.78 -2.64 -5.61
CA LYS A 18 -1.79 -3.72 -5.49
C LYS A 18 -0.71 -3.43 -4.44
N ILE A 19 -0.23 -2.18 -4.35
CA ILE A 19 0.76 -1.77 -3.34
C ILE A 19 0.17 -1.90 -1.93
N PHE A 20 -1.08 -1.47 -1.69
CA PHE A 20 -1.72 -1.64 -0.37
C PHE A 20 -1.84 -3.09 0.05
N SER A 21 -2.26 -3.95 -0.89
CA SER A 21 -2.35 -5.37 -0.63
C SER A 21 -0.98 -6.00 -0.34
N LYS A 22 0.11 -5.45 -0.90
CA LYS A 22 1.49 -5.90 -0.61
C LYS A 22 2.08 -5.31 0.67
N ALA A 23 1.71 -4.08 1.02
CA ALA A 23 2.18 -3.43 2.23
C ALA A 23 1.57 -4.05 3.50
N GLY A 24 0.48 -4.83 3.37
CA GLY A 24 -0.24 -5.49 4.47
C GLY A 24 -1.46 -4.70 4.95
N TYR A 25 -1.91 -3.71 4.17
CA TYR A 25 -3.09 -2.91 4.45
C TYR A 25 -4.36 -3.58 3.92
N SER A 26 -5.51 -3.27 4.53
CA SER A 26 -6.78 -3.89 4.17
C SER A 26 -7.26 -3.49 2.77
N TRP A 27 -7.90 -4.42 2.06
CA TRP A 27 -8.59 -4.17 0.79
C TRP A 27 -9.61 -3.01 0.89
N ALA A 28 -10.17 -2.76 2.08
CA ALA A 28 -11.11 -1.69 2.34
C ALA A 28 -10.52 -0.28 2.14
N LEU A 29 -9.19 -0.13 2.24
CA LEU A 29 -8.51 1.11 1.87
C LEU A 29 -8.53 1.39 0.37
N GLY A 30 -8.70 0.34 -0.46
CA GLY A 30 -8.98 0.50 -1.89
C GLY A 30 -10.33 1.16 -2.16
N LEU A 31 -11.32 0.98 -1.28
CA LEU A 31 -12.59 1.71 -1.34
C LEU A 31 -12.42 3.20 -1.05
N LEU A 32 -11.42 3.55 -0.22
CA LEU A 32 -11.11 4.94 0.11
C LEU A 32 -10.54 5.72 -1.09
N MET A 33 -9.98 5.05 -2.12
CA MET A 33 -9.48 5.71 -3.33
C MET A 33 -10.55 6.41 -4.17
N LEU A 34 -11.84 6.13 -3.95
CA LEU A 34 -12.93 6.93 -4.51
C LEU A 34 -12.87 8.39 -4.04
N VAL A 35 -12.18 8.65 -2.92
CA VAL A 35 -11.96 9.98 -2.37
C VAL A 35 -10.57 10.49 -2.80
N PRO A 36 -10.47 11.58 -3.59
CA PRO A 36 -9.19 12.13 -4.04
C PRO A 36 -8.23 12.46 -2.89
N ILE A 37 -8.79 12.88 -1.76
CA ILE A 37 -8.05 13.22 -0.54
C ILE A 37 -7.37 11.98 0.06
N ALA A 38 -8.00 10.80 -0.03
CA ALA A 38 -7.41 9.57 0.47
C ALA A 38 -6.13 9.21 -0.28
N ASN A 39 -6.02 9.48 -1.59
CA ASN A 39 -4.78 9.27 -2.35
C ASN A 39 -3.62 10.11 -1.80
N LEU A 40 -3.86 11.38 -1.46
CA LEU A 40 -2.86 12.25 -0.84
C LEU A 40 -2.43 11.76 0.55
N VAL A 41 -3.40 11.43 1.40
CA VAL A 41 -3.14 10.88 2.74
C VAL A 41 -2.35 9.57 2.63
N MET A 42 -2.70 8.73 1.67
CA MET A 42 -2.03 7.47 1.42
C MET A 42 -0.59 7.63 0.94
N MET A 43 -0.28 8.68 0.16
CA MET A 43 1.08 9.02 -0.22
C MET A 43 1.91 9.40 1.01
N LEU A 44 1.32 10.13 1.95
CA LEU A 44 1.96 10.46 3.23
C LEU A 44 2.12 9.22 4.11
N VAL A 45 1.10 8.37 4.21
CA VAL A 45 1.17 7.12 4.99
C VAL A 45 2.23 6.18 4.42
N LEU A 46 2.26 5.94 3.11
CA LEU A 46 3.29 5.08 2.50
C LEU A 46 4.70 5.63 2.69
N ALA A 47 4.88 6.96 2.62
CA ALA A 47 6.17 7.61 2.78
C ALA A 47 6.67 7.64 4.23
N PHE A 48 5.78 7.85 5.21
CA PHE A 48 6.16 8.09 6.61
C PHE A 48 5.80 6.95 7.57
N SER A 49 4.92 6.01 7.21
CA SER A 49 4.51 4.93 8.11
C SER A 49 5.38 3.69 7.96
N ASP A 50 5.63 3.00 9.08
CA ASP A 50 6.25 1.67 9.09
C ASP A 50 5.26 0.63 8.55
N TRP A 51 5.63 -0.04 7.47
CA TRP A 51 4.72 -0.96 6.79
C TRP A 51 4.52 -2.24 7.61
N PRO A 52 3.28 -2.76 7.74
CA PRO A 52 3.02 -3.96 8.53
C PRO A 52 3.83 -5.18 8.07
N VAL A 53 4.11 -5.29 6.76
CA VAL A 53 4.98 -6.34 6.21
C VAL A 53 6.42 -6.31 6.77
N HIS A 54 6.98 -5.14 7.07
CA HIS A 54 8.30 -5.05 7.70
C HIS A 54 8.25 -5.52 9.16
N ARG A 55 7.10 -5.34 9.81
CA ARG A 55 6.85 -5.81 11.18
C ARG A 55 6.76 -7.34 11.22
N GLU A 56 6.07 -7.96 10.26
CA GLU A 56 6.03 -9.43 10.09
C GLU A 56 7.40 -10.01 9.73
N LEU A 57 8.16 -9.38 8.83
CA LEU A 57 9.50 -9.84 8.51
C LEU A 57 10.44 -9.78 9.72
N ARG A 58 10.33 -8.75 10.57
CA ARG A 58 11.08 -8.67 11.83
C ARG A 58 10.69 -9.76 12.82
N SER A 59 9.39 -10.02 13.01
CA SER A 59 8.94 -11.07 13.94
C SER A 59 9.37 -12.47 13.48
N LEU A 60 9.29 -12.75 12.18
CA LEU A 60 9.79 -14.00 11.60
C LEU A 60 11.31 -14.17 11.79
N LYS A 61 12.09 -13.10 11.58
CA LYS A 61 13.55 -13.13 11.79
C LYS A 61 13.93 -13.34 13.25
N GLN A 62 13.12 -12.83 14.20
CA GLN A 62 13.32 -13.06 15.64
C GLN A 62 12.95 -14.48 16.06
N GLN A 63 11.93 -15.09 15.45
CA GLN A 63 11.54 -16.48 15.72
C GLN A 63 12.54 -17.50 15.15
N GLY A 64 13.23 -17.16 14.05
CA GLY A 64 14.25 -18.01 13.43
C GLY A 64 15.66 -17.88 14.01
N ALA A 65 15.90 -16.95 14.95
CA ALA A 65 17.20 -16.81 15.60
C ALA A 65 17.31 -17.85 16.75
N PRO A 66 18.28 -18.78 16.72
CA PRO A 66 18.46 -19.72 17.81
C PRO A 66 18.78 -18.95 19.11
N PRO A 67 18.23 -19.36 20.27
CA PRO A 67 18.62 -18.77 21.54
C PRO A 67 20.11 -19.02 21.75
N GLY A 68 20.86 -17.93 21.93
CA GLY A 68 22.29 -17.97 22.26
C GLY A 68 22.56 -18.54 23.63
#